data_AF-A0A520VXZ1-F1
#
_entry.id   AF-A0A520VXZ1-F1
#
_cell.length_a   1.000
_cell.length_b   1.000
_cell.length_c   1.000
_cell.angle_alpha   90.00
_cell.angle_beta   90.00
_cell.angle_gamma   90.00
#
_symmetry.space_group_name_H-M   'P 1'
#
loop_
_entity.id
_entity.type
_entity.pdbx_description
1 polymer ?
#
loop_
_entity_poly.entity_id
_entity_poly.type
_entity_poly.pdbx_seq_one_letter_code
_entity_poly.pdbx_strand_id
1 'polypeptide(L)'
;MNYKKVITAILLVSDGSVNHKYFLENFNISNEDLINIFDEINDELKEKDYGFYIKYDSKSSDLVTLSSISTELAEFKPPSVLRGLSTPALETLSIVAYEQPVTKLKVSEIRGVESESSLKTLESRGL
;
A
#
# COMPACT_ATOMS: atom_id res chain seq x y z
N MET A 1 -14.03 -22.30 11.68
CA MET A 1 -12.94 -21.31 11.57
C MET A 1 -13.59 -19.96 11.32
N ASN A 2 -13.19 -18.88 12.00
CA ASN A 2 -13.84 -17.57 11.80
C ASN A 2 -13.26 -16.90 10.55
N TYR A 3 -13.84 -17.17 9.38
CA TYR A 3 -13.36 -16.66 8.10
C TYR A 3 -13.26 -15.13 8.07
N LYS A 4 -14.22 -14.42 8.68
CA LYS A 4 -14.19 -12.94 8.76
C LYS A 4 -12.91 -12.41 9.39
N LYS A 5 -12.50 -12.98 10.53
CA LYS A 5 -11.26 -12.58 11.24
C LYS A 5 -10.01 -12.85 10.40
N VAL A 6 -9.97 -13.99 9.69
CA VAL A 6 -8.79 -14.37 8.90
C VAL A 6 -8.70 -13.51 7.63
N ILE A 7 -9.82 -13.29 6.94
CA ILE A 7 -9.90 -12.45 5.74
C ILE A 7 -9.47 -11.01 6.05
N THR A 8 -10.03 -10.40 7.09
CA THR A 8 -9.67 -9.03 7.48
C THR A 8 -8.20 -8.91 7.83
N ALA A 9 -7.63 -9.90 8.52
CA ALA A 9 -6.20 -9.94 8.81
C ALA A 9 -5.33 -10.10 7.55
N ILE A 10 -5.74 -10.95 6.60
CA ILE A 10 -5.03 -11.11 5.31
C ILE A 10 -5.03 -9.80 4.54
N LEU A 11 -6.19 -9.16 4.39
CA LEU A 11 -6.28 -7.89 3.66
C LEU A 11 -5.49 -6.77 4.36
N LEU A 12 -5.44 -6.76 5.71
CA LEU A 12 -4.69 -5.76 6.46
C LEU A 12 -3.17 -5.89 6.30
N VAL A 13 -2.66 -7.12 6.18
CA VAL A 13 -1.21 -7.39 6.07
C VAL A 13 -0.74 -7.39 4.61
N SER A 14 -1.66 -7.46 3.65
CA SER A 14 -1.31 -7.48 2.23
C SER A 14 -0.88 -6.10 1.73
N ASP A 15 0.21 -6.06 0.97
CA ASP A 15 0.68 -4.83 0.29
C ASP A 15 -0.15 -4.55 -0.98
N GLY A 16 -1.46 -4.39 -0.81
CA GLY A 16 -2.44 -4.10 -1.87
C GLY A 16 -3.45 -5.22 -2.10
N SER A 17 -4.12 -5.17 -3.25
CA SER A 17 -5.30 -5.99 -3.53
C SER A 17 -4.97 -7.48 -3.64
N VAL A 18 -5.78 -8.32 -2.98
CA VAL A 18 -5.64 -9.77 -2.93
C VAL A 18 -6.57 -10.43 -3.93
N ASN A 19 -6.05 -11.40 -4.70
CA ASN A 19 -6.84 -12.14 -5.68
C ASN A 19 -7.82 -13.11 -4.98
N HIS A 20 -9.08 -13.15 -5.42
CA HIS A 20 -10.11 -14.04 -4.86
C HIS A 20 -9.71 -15.52 -4.93
N LYS A 21 -8.95 -15.93 -5.96
CA LYS A 21 -8.42 -17.30 -6.06
C LYS A 21 -7.68 -17.73 -4.79
N TYR A 22 -6.94 -16.81 -4.16
CA TYR A 22 -6.24 -17.09 -2.91
C TYR A 22 -7.21 -17.55 -1.82
N PHE A 23 -8.34 -16.86 -1.65
CA PHE A 23 -9.34 -17.23 -0.65
C PHE A 23 -10.08 -18.52 -1.02
N LEU A 24 -10.44 -18.69 -2.30
CA LEU A 24 -11.14 -19.88 -2.78
C LEU A 24 -10.29 -21.16 -2.57
N GLU A 25 -9.00 -21.09 -2.89
CA GLU A 25 -8.07 -22.22 -2.75
C GLU A 25 -7.74 -22.53 -1.29
N ASN A 26 -7.50 -21.51 -0.45
CA ASN A 26 -7.09 -21.73 0.94
C ASN A 26 -8.26 -22.01 1.90
N PHE A 27 -9.45 -21.49 1.62
CA PHE A 27 -10.63 -21.71 2.46
C PHE A 27 -11.58 -22.77 1.93
N ASN A 28 -11.38 -23.24 0.68
CA ASN A 28 -12.21 -24.24 0.04
C ASN A 28 -13.71 -23.85 0.06
N ILE A 29 -13.99 -22.59 -0.32
CA ILE A 29 -15.33 -21.99 -0.38
C ILE A 29 -15.67 -21.58 -1.81
N SER A 30 -16.96 -21.35 -2.08
CA SER A 30 -17.40 -20.81 -3.36
C SER A 30 -17.19 -19.29 -3.46
N ASN A 31 -17.25 -18.76 -4.68
CA ASN A 31 -17.17 -17.30 -4.89
C ASN A 31 -18.38 -16.58 -4.30
N GLU A 32 -19.57 -17.19 -4.35
CA GLU A 32 -20.78 -16.64 -3.74
C GLU A 32 -20.64 -16.54 -2.22
N ASP A 33 -20.10 -17.58 -1.57
CA ASP A 33 -19.83 -17.55 -0.14
C ASP A 33 -18.81 -16.47 0.24
N LEU A 34 -17.75 -16.31 -0.57
CA LEU A 34 -16.74 -15.27 -0.34
C LEU A 34 -17.34 -13.86 -0.41
N ILE A 35 -18.18 -13.60 -1.41
CA ILE A 35 -18.87 -12.30 -1.58
C ILE A 35 -19.83 -12.07 -0.41
N ASN A 36 -20.63 -13.06 -0.02
CA ASN A 36 -21.51 -12.96 1.14
C ASN A 36 -20.72 -12.62 2.41
N ILE A 37 -19.55 -13.25 2.62
CA ILE A 37 -18.68 -12.95 3.75
C ILE A 37 -18.16 -11.50 3.69
N PHE A 38 -17.76 -11.00 2.50
CA PHE A 38 -17.34 -9.60 2.35
C PHE A 38 -18.47 -8.62 2.67
N ASP A 39 -19.69 -8.89 2.21
CA ASP A 39 -20.86 -8.06 2.49
C ASP A 39 -21.18 -8.04 3.97
N GLU A 40 -21.19 -9.20 4.63
CA GLU A 40 -21.39 -9.27 6.08
C GLU A 40 -20.31 -8.51 6.86
N ILE A 41 -19.04 -8.55 6.41
CA ILE A 41 -17.96 -7.76 7.03
C ILE A 41 -18.23 -6.27 6.84
N ASN A 42 -18.60 -5.84 5.63
CA ASN A 42 -18.87 -4.45 5.33
C ASN A 42 -20.06 -3.90 6.14
N ASP A 43 -21.12 -4.69 6.33
CA ASP A 43 -22.26 -4.33 7.16
C ASP A 43 -21.85 -4.14 8.63
N GLU A 44 -21.06 -5.07 9.19
CA GLU A 44 -20.54 -4.94 10.56
C GLU A 44 -19.60 -3.74 10.73
N LEU A 45 -18.78 -3.44 9.72
CA LEU A 45 -17.88 -2.28 9.75
C LEU A 45 -18.66 -0.97 9.70
N LYS A 46 -19.72 -0.93 8.90
CA LYS A 46 -20.62 0.22 8.79
C LYS A 46 -21.44 0.45 10.05
N GLU A 47 -21.98 -0.61 10.67
CA GLU A 47 -22.74 -0.50 11.92
C GLU A 47 -21.89 0.07 13.06
N LYS A 48 -20.61 -0.30 13.10
CA LYS A 48 -19.64 0.16 14.11
C LYS A 48 -19.00 1.51 13.78
N ASP A 49 -19.38 2.13 12.66
CA ASP A 49 -18.85 3.42 12.19
C ASP A 49 -17.32 3.42 11.98
N TYR A 50 -16.78 2.35 11.39
CA TYR A 50 -15.36 2.31 11.00
C TYR A 50 -15.10 3.08 9.69
N GLY A 51 -13.96 3.76 9.63
CA GLY A 51 -13.55 4.61 8.50
C GLY A 51 -13.07 3.88 7.23
N PHE A 52 -13.25 2.57 7.13
CA PHE A 52 -12.77 1.75 6.01
C PHE A 52 -13.70 0.57 5.72
N TYR A 53 -13.60 0.01 4.52
CA TYR A 53 -14.40 -1.11 4.06
C TYR A 53 -13.60 -2.00 3.10
N ILE A 54 -14.10 -3.21 2.85
CA ILE A 54 -13.56 -4.10 1.82
C ILE A 54 -14.16 -3.67 0.49
N LYS A 55 -13.32 -3.15 -0.41
CA LYS A 55 -13.66 -2.96 -1.81
C LYS A 55 -13.23 -4.20 -2.58
N TYR A 56 -14.16 -4.79 -3.31
CA TYR A 56 -13.88 -5.94 -4.13
C TYR A 56 -14.48 -5.77 -5.53
N ASP A 57 -13.89 -6.48 -6.50
CA ASP A 57 -14.39 -6.60 -7.86
C ASP A 57 -14.63 -8.08 -8.19
N SER A 58 -14.69 -8.43 -9.48
CA SER A 58 -14.89 -9.83 -9.90
C SER A 58 -13.72 -10.78 -9.61
N LYS A 59 -12.53 -10.26 -9.30
CA LYS A 59 -11.27 -11.01 -9.21
C LYS A 59 -10.44 -10.71 -7.97
N SER A 60 -10.59 -9.54 -7.35
CA SER A 60 -9.71 -9.06 -6.30
C SER A 60 -10.43 -8.17 -5.29
N SER A 61 -9.89 -8.16 -4.08
CA SER A 61 -10.42 -7.43 -2.92
C SER A 61 -9.31 -6.72 -2.16
N ASP A 62 -9.61 -5.56 -1.60
CA ASP A 62 -8.67 -4.74 -0.83
C ASP A 62 -9.39 -3.97 0.28
N LEU A 63 -8.66 -3.54 1.32
CA LEU A 63 -9.17 -2.60 2.32
C LEU A 63 -8.93 -1.17 1.84
N VAL A 64 -10.00 -0.38 1.81
CA VAL A 64 -9.94 1.02 1.40
C VAL A 64 -10.64 1.91 2.41
N THR A 65 -10.17 3.15 2.51
CA THR A 65 -10.78 4.16 3.37
C THR A 65 -12.07 4.70 2.75
N LEU A 66 -13.02 5.10 3.58
CA LEU A 66 -14.24 5.76 3.13
C LEU A 66 -13.92 7.11 2.49
N SER A 67 -14.63 7.45 1.41
CA SER A 67 -14.49 8.74 0.74
C SER A 67 -15.01 9.91 1.57
N SER A 68 -15.94 9.64 2.51
CA SER A 68 -16.50 10.64 3.42
C SER A 68 -15.46 11.28 4.33
N ILE A 69 -14.41 10.56 4.68
CA ILE A 69 -13.34 11.02 5.59
C ILE A 69 -12.09 11.53 4.84
N SER A 70 -12.19 11.74 3.52
CA SER A 70 -11.03 12.08 2.69
C SER A 70 -10.42 13.43 3.06
N THR A 71 -11.23 14.40 3.47
CA THR A 71 -10.79 15.73 3.90
C THR A 71 -10.01 15.63 5.22
N GLU A 72 -10.55 14.91 6.19
CA GLU A 72 -9.97 14.68 7.50
C GLU A 72 -8.69 13.86 7.38
N LEU A 73 -8.64 12.87 6.50
CA LEU A 73 -7.41 12.12 6.21
C LEU A 73 -6.33 13.03 5.64
N ALA A 74 -6.66 14.01 4.80
CA ALA A 74 -5.65 14.93 4.28
C ALA A 74 -5.06 15.83 5.39
N GLU A 75 -5.86 16.18 6.41
CA GLU A 75 -5.45 17.03 7.54
C GLU A 75 -4.71 16.25 8.64
N PHE A 76 -5.22 15.08 9.02
CA PHE A 76 -4.75 14.31 10.18
C PHE A 76 -3.82 13.14 9.83
N LYS A 77 -3.56 12.89 8.55
CA LYS A 77 -2.60 11.84 8.15
C LYS A 77 -1.27 12.11 8.87
N PRO A 78 -0.77 11.12 9.65
CA PRO A 78 0.53 11.26 10.28
C PRO A 78 1.55 11.65 9.20
N PRO A 79 2.50 12.55 9.51
CA PRO A 79 3.60 12.79 8.60
C PRO A 79 4.18 11.43 8.24
N SER A 80 4.48 11.23 6.95
CA SER A 80 5.18 10.02 6.54
C SER A 80 6.37 9.88 7.47
N VAL A 81 6.42 8.78 8.24
CA VAL A 81 7.57 8.53 9.11
C VAL A 81 8.74 8.46 8.14
N LEU A 82 9.54 9.52 8.12
CA LEU A 82 10.79 9.57 7.39
C LEU A 82 11.69 8.56 8.10
N ARG A 83 11.50 7.27 7.82
CA ARG A 83 12.55 6.28 8.03
C ARG A 83 13.77 6.88 7.35
N GLY A 84 14.89 6.98 8.07
CA GLY A 84 16.12 7.57 7.54
C GLY A 84 16.38 7.04 6.12
N LEU A 85 16.98 7.87 5.26
CA LEU A 85 17.31 7.43 3.92
C LEU A 85 18.07 6.10 4.00
N SER A 86 17.64 5.11 3.22
CA SER A 86 18.37 3.86 3.11
C SER A 86 19.77 4.16 2.55
N THR A 87 20.75 3.29 2.79
CA THR A 87 22.11 3.47 2.27
C THR A 87 22.12 3.75 0.75
N PRO A 88 21.36 3.03 -0.10
CA PRO A 88 21.26 3.35 -1.52
C PRO A 88 20.74 4.78 -1.81
N ALA A 89 19.79 5.26 -1.01
CA ALA A 89 19.24 6.60 -1.15
C ALA A 89 20.23 7.68 -0.68
N LEU A 90 21.01 7.42 0.37
CA LEU A 90 22.09 8.30 0.82
C LEU A 90 23.24 8.39 -0.18
N GLU A 91 23.64 7.27 -0.78
CA GLU A 91 24.64 7.25 -1.86
C GLU A 91 24.17 8.07 -3.05
N THR A 92 22.92 7.86 -3.47
CA THR A 92 22.29 8.59 -4.57
C THR A 92 22.25 10.09 -4.26
N LEU A 93 21.83 10.48 -3.06
CA LEU A 93 21.78 11.88 -2.63
C LEU A 93 23.17 12.51 -2.60
N SER A 94 24.19 11.78 -2.13
CA SER A 94 25.56 12.28 -2.06
C SER A 94 26.12 12.58 -3.45
N ILE A 95 25.85 11.72 -4.44
CA ILE A 95 26.26 11.96 -5.82
C ILE A 95 25.57 13.21 -6.38
N VAL A 96 24.25 13.35 -6.21
CA VAL A 96 23.51 14.52 -6.68
C VAL A 96 24.05 15.81 -6.04
N ALA A 97 24.31 15.80 -4.72
CA ALA A 97 24.78 16.98 -4.00
C ALA A 97 26.15 17.48 -4.47
N TYR A 98 27.07 16.57 -4.82
CA TYR A 98 28.42 16.92 -5.26
C TYR A 98 28.56 17.13 -6.77
N GLU A 99 27.77 16.42 -7.59
CA GLU A 99 27.88 16.43 -9.06
C GLU A 99 26.81 17.29 -9.75
N GLN A 100 25.93 17.99 -9.00
CA GLN A 100 24.91 18.84 -9.61
C GLN A 100 25.54 19.97 -10.46
N PRO A 101 25.04 20.22 -11.69
CA PRO A 101 23.89 19.54 -12.33
C PRO A 101 24.26 18.17 -12.93
N VAL A 102 23.50 17.13 -12.56
CA VAL A 102 23.72 15.73 -12.99
C VAL A 102 22.43 15.08 -13.52
N THR A 103 22.54 14.15 -14.47
CA THR A 103 21.39 13.42 -15.03
C THR A 103 21.16 12.09 -14.31
N LYS A 104 19.91 11.59 -14.31
CA LYS A 104 19.56 10.25 -13.78
C LYS A 104 20.46 9.13 -14.34
N LEU A 105 20.75 9.18 -15.65
CA LEU A 105 21.63 8.23 -16.31
C LEU A 105 23.04 8.30 -15.69
N LYS A 106 23.58 9.51 -15.53
CA LYS A 106 24.90 9.71 -14.97
C LYS A 106 25.01 9.26 -13.51
N VAL A 107 23.98 9.50 -12.69
CA VAL A 107 23.92 8.99 -11.31
C VAL A 107 23.94 7.46 -11.29
N SER A 108 23.18 6.81 -12.18
CA SER A 108 23.14 5.35 -12.26
C SER A 108 24.48 4.77 -12.76
N GLU A 109 25.16 5.46 -13.68
CA GLU A 109 26.52 5.11 -14.10
C GLU A 109 27.52 5.19 -12.94
N ILE A 110 27.51 6.27 -12.17
CA ILE A 110 28.43 6.47 -11.03
C ILE A 110 28.19 5.42 -9.95
N ARG A 111 26.93 5.06 -9.68
CA ARG A 111 26.58 4.00 -8.72
C ARG A 111 26.82 2.58 -9.24
N GLY A 112 26.93 2.40 -10.56
CA GLY A 112 27.01 1.09 -11.20
C GLY A 112 25.73 0.25 -11.11
N VAL A 113 24.62 0.82 -10.61
CA VAL A 113 23.31 0.17 -10.47
C VAL A 113 22.18 1.15 -10.73
N GLU A 114 21.00 0.62 -11.09
CA GLU A 114 19.81 1.44 -11.34
C GLU A 114 19.41 2.22 -10.08
N SER A 115 19.29 3.55 -10.22
CA SER A 115 19.08 4.46 -9.10
C SER A 115 17.69 5.14 -9.11
N GLU A 116 16.76 4.68 -9.95
CA GLU A 116 15.44 5.31 -10.12
C GLU A 116 14.61 5.33 -8.84
N SER A 117 14.55 4.22 -8.11
CA SER A 117 13.76 4.13 -6.86
C SER A 117 14.29 5.08 -5.78
N SER A 118 15.62 5.21 -5.69
CA SER A 118 16.27 6.13 -4.77
C SER A 118 15.99 7.58 -5.17
N LEU A 119 16.09 7.92 -6.46
CA LEU A 119 15.76 9.26 -6.96
C LEU A 119 14.30 9.64 -6.71
N LYS A 120 13.33 8.74 -6.99
CA LYS A 120 11.91 8.96 -6.66
C LYS A 120 11.69 9.16 -5.16
N THR A 121 12.42 8.41 -4.34
CA THR A 121 12.36 8.56 -2.88
C THR A 121 12.87 9.93 -2.44
N LEU A 122 13.99 10.41 -2.99
CA LEU A 122 14.55 11.73 -2.71
C LEU A 122 13.58 12.85 -3.14
N GLU A 123 13.06 12.78 -4.37
CA GLU A 123 12.08 13.74 -4.91
C GLU A 123 10.81 13.79 -4.05
N SER A 124 10.25 12.63 -3.68
CA SER A 124 9.07 12.56 -2.81
C SER A 124 9.28 13.16 -1.40
N ARG A 125 10.55 13.32 -1.01
CA ARG A 125 10.97 13.93 0.25
C ARG A 125 11.47 15.37 0.08
N GLY A 126 11.43 15.93 -1.12
CA GLY A 126 11.88 17.28 -1.41
C GLY A 126 13.40 17.47 -1.27
N LEU A 127 14.18 16.42 -1.53
CA LEU A 127 15.64 16.39 -1.48
C LEU A 127 16.27 16.34 -2.88
#